data_AF-A0A954Q5E1-F1
#
_entry.id   AF-A0A954Q5E1-F1
#
_cell.length_a   1.000
_cell.length_b   1.000
_cell.length_c   1.000
_cell.angle_alpha   90.00
_cell.angle_beta   90.00
_cell.angle_gamma   90.00
#
_symmetry.space_group_name_H-M   'P 1'
#
loop_
_entity.id
_entity.type
_entity.pdbx_description
1 polymer ?
#
loop_
_entity_poly.entity_id
_entity_poly.type
_entity_poly.pdbx_seq_one_letter_code
_entity_poly.pdbx_strand_id
1 'polypeptide(L)'
;MSSPVVDVIYLNAQDNICVAARPLAAGTSVAVGDARFKIGTPVPMGHKIAINPIAKDEPVRKYGQIIGFATEPIQAGAWVHSHNVAIGEFARDYASATEIPPPPTPITDRTFMGYRRRDGKAGTRNYLAIISTVNCSASVSKYIAERFDKSLLKDYPNIDGVIALKHDNGCAMQFGGLQHKMLNRVMGGMAKHPNIGGYLLCNLGCETGTMGSLLDGQKLVQIDGATG
;
A
#
# COMPACT_ATOMS: atom_id res chain seq x y z
N MET A 1 14.67 34.98 8.65
CA MET A 1 15.72 33.99 8.95
C MET A 1 15.56 32.86 7.94
N SER A 2 16.56 32.56 7.12
CA SER A 2 16.47 31.45 6.18
C SER A 2 16.48 30.13 6.94
N SER A 3 15.64 29.18 6.56
CA SER A 3 15.69 27.82 7.10
C SER A 3 17.09 27.23 6.97
N PRO A 4 17.56 26.43 7.95
CA PRO A 4 18.85 25.79 7.85
C PRO A 4 18.90 24.91 6.59
N VAL A 5 19.98 25.05 5.83
CA VAL A 5 20.22 24.22 4.65
C VAL A 5 20.58 22.83 5.13
N VAL A 6 19.77 21.83 4.78
CA VAL A 6 20.05 20.43 5.07
C VAL A 6 20.91 19.87 3.94
N ASP A 7 22.13 19.45 4.24
CA ASP A 7 23.07 18.91 3.25
C ASP A 7 22.85 17.43 3.00
N VAL A 8 22.55 16.67 4.06
CA VAL A 8 22.43 15.22 4.04
C VAL A 8 21.35 14.71 4.98
N ILE A 9 20.84 13.52 4.67
CA ILE A 9 19.93 12.74 5.50
C ILE A 9 20.70 11.51 6.01
N TYR A 10 20.68 11.32 7.32
CA TYR A 10 21.23 10.15 8.01
C TYR A 10 20.08 9.38 8.67
N LEU A 11 19.92 8.11 8.32
CA LEU A 11 18.68 7.36 8.57
C LEU A 11 18.76 6.46 9.79
N ASN A 12 19.94 5.89 10.06
CA ASN A 12 20.15 4.97 11.17
C ASN A 12 21.57 5.11 11.70
N ALA A 13 21.75 5.00 13.03
CA ALA A 13 23.04 5.10 13.70
C ALA A 13 24.07 4.02 13.29
N GLN A 14 23.63 2.92 12.69
CA GLN A 14 24.50 1.85 12.17
C GLN A 14 24.91 2.08 10.71
N ASP A 15 24.42 3.14 10.05
CA ASP A 15 24.76 3.43 8.66
C ASP A 15 26.18 4.00 8.58
N ASN A 16 26.96 3.50 7.61
CA ASN A 16 28.28 4.05 7.26
C ASN A 16 28.22 4.97 6.04
N ILE A 17 27.00 5.26 5.55
CA ILE A 17 26.72 6.23 4.49
C ILE A 17 25.61 7.20 4.92
N CYS A 18 25.55 8.35 4.28
CA CYS A 18 24.40 9.26 4.31
C CYS A 18 23.89 9.52 2.89
N VAL A 19 22.74 10.20 2.76
CA VAL A 19 22.14 10.54 1.46
C VAL A 19 22.15 12.05 1.27
N ALA A 20 22.62 12.53 0.12
CA ALA A 20 22.59 13.95 -0.23
C ALA A 20 21.16 14.49 -0.27
N ALA A 21 20.84 15.51 0.54
CA ALA A 21 19.54 16.18 0.56
C ALA A 21 19.43 17.30 -0.49
N ARG A 22 20.56 17.65 -1.12
CA ARG A 22 20.71 18.59 -2.22
C ARG A 22 21.96 18.24 -3.03
N PRO A 23 22.20 18.83 -4.22
CA PRO A 23 23.48 18.71 -4.90
C PRO A 23 24.62 19.28 -4.03
N LEU A 24 25.70 18.53 -3.90
CA LEU A 24 26.90 18.91 -3.15
C LEU A 24 28.10 19.01 -4.07
N ALA A 25 28.80 20.14 -4.03
CA ALA A 25 30.02 20.35 -4.80
C ALA A 25 31.24 19.73 -4.09
N ALA A 26 32.29 19.44 -4.85
CA ALA A 26 33.58 19.04 -4.28
C ALA A 26 34.10 20.12 -3.29
N GLY A 27 34.73 19.67 -2.21
CA GLY A 27 35.24 20.52 -1.14
C GLY A 27 34.19 20.95 -0.10
N THR A 28 32.89 20.72 -0.34
CA THR A 28 31.82 21.00 0.64
C THR A 28 32.08 20.23 1.93
N SER A 29 32.13 20.90 3.07
CA SER A 29 32.24 20.27 4.39
C SER A 29 30.88 19.80 4.87
N VAL A 30 30.78 18.51 5.23
CA VAL A 30 29.54 17.88 5.72
C VAL A 30 29.79 17.28 7.11
N ALA A 31 28.74 17.32 7.93
CA ALA A 31 28.73 16.83 9.29
C ALA A 31 27.61 15.80 9.47
N VAL A 32 27.92 14.63 10.01
CA VAL A 32 26.93 13.60 10.39
C VAL A 32 27.29 13.06 11.77
N GLY A 33 26.48 13.37 12.79
CA GLY A 33 26.84 13.09 14.19
C GLY A 33 28.17 13.76 14.53
N ASP A 34 29.14 12.97 14.98
CA ASP A 34 30.51 13.42 15.27
C ASP A 34 31.45 13.37 14.05
N ALA A 35 31.05 12.70 12.96
CA ALA A 35 31.88 12.60 11.76
C ALA A 35 31.90 13.92 10.98
N ARG A 36 33.08 14.29 10.49
CA ARG A 36 33.32 15.48 9.65
C ARG A 36 34.14 15.06 8.44
N PHE A 37 33.65 15.34 7.25
CA PHE A 37 34.34 15.01 5.99
C PHE A 37 34.09 16.08 4.93
N LYS A 38 34.89 16.04 3.86
CA LYS A 38 34.70 16.89 2.68
C LYS A 38 34.26 16.04 1.51
N ILE A 39 33.36 16.57 0.70
CA ILE A 39 32.93 15.92 -0.54
C ILE A 39 34.09 15.87 -1.53
N GLY A 40 34.47 14.66 -1.98
CA GLY A 40 35.59 14.48 -2.90
C GLY A 40 35.26 14.90 -4.33
N THR A 41 34.13 14.42 -4.85
CA THR A 41 33.60 14.73 -6.18
C THR A 41 32.16 15.22 -6.07
N PRO A 42 31.64 16.01 -7.03
CA PRO A 42 30.26 16.46 -6.97
C PRO A 42 29.26 15.30 -6.82
N VAL A 43 28.37 15.40 -5.83
CA VAL A 43 27.36 14.36 -5.54
C VAL A 43 25.96 14.93 -5.80
N PRO A 44 25.17 14.33 -6.71
CA PRO A 44 23.80 14.77 -6.94
C PRO A 44 22.88 14.47 -5.75
N MET A 45 21.77 15.20 -5.66
CA MET A 45 20.72 14.95 -4.67
C MET A 45 20.21 13.50 -4.75
N GLY A 46 19.96 12.87 -3.60
CA GLY A 46 19.47 11.49 -3.50
C GLY A 46 20.55 10.42 -3.58
N HIS A 47 21.80 10.78 -3.88
CA HIS A 47 22.91 9.84 -3.92
C HIS A 47 23.58 9.64 -2.56
N LYS A 48 24.27 8.50 -2.43
CA LYS A 48 24.90 8.07 -1.17
C LYS A 48 26.32 8.61 -1.06
N ILE A 49 26.74 8.93 0.15
CA ILE A 49 28.07 9.45 0.47
C ILE A 49 28.62 8.65 1.64
N ALA A 50 29.86 8.20 1.57
CA ALA A 50 30.51 7.51 2.67
C ALA A 50 30.76 8.48 3.84
N ILE A 51 30.36 8.09 5.06
CA ILE A 51 30.60 8.90 6.27
C ILE A 51 32.03 8.68 6.78
N ASN A 52 32.48 7.43 6.74
CA ASN A 52 33.81 6.96 7.11
C ASN A 52 34.44 6.20 5.94
N PRO A 53 35.76 5.95 5.93
CA PRO A 53 36.35 5.03 4.97
C PRO A 53 35.69 3.64 5.04
N ILE A 54 35.44 3.02 3.89
CA ILE A 54 34.91 1.67 3.74
C ILE A 54 35.92 0.88 2.92
N ALA A 55 36.53 -0.16 3.50
CA ALA A 55 37.52 -0.95 2.78
C ALA A 55 36.86 -1.80 1.68
N LYS A 56 37.67 -2.30 0.73
CA LYS A 56 37.18 -3.26 -0.25
C LYS A 56 36.57 -4.48 0.47
N ASP A 57 35.47 -4.99 -0.08
CA ASP A 57 34.67 -6.11 0.41
C ASP A 57 33.96 -5.85 1.75
N GLU A 58 34.07 -4.64 2.32
CA GLU A 58 33.30 -4.26 3.51
C GLU A 58 31.83 -3.95 3.18
N PRO A 59 30.91 -4.21 4.12
CA PRO A 59 29.49 -3.95 3.93
C PRO A 59 29.18 -2.45 3.88
N VAL A 60 28.43 -2.04 2.86
CA VAL A 60 27.77 -0.74 2.81
C VAL A 60 26.42 -0.85 3.51
N ARG A 61 26.18 -0.01 4.52
CA ARG A 61 25.00 -0.07 5.39
C ARG A 61 24.09 1.14 5.21
N LYS A 62 22.79 0.88 4.99
CA LYS A 62 21.73 1.89 4.94
C LYS A 62 20.48 1.35 5.65
N TYR A 63 19.79 2.16 6.44
CA TYR A 63 18.68 1.73 7.32
C TYR A 63 19.10 0.68 8.37
N GLY A 64 20.38 0.66 8.75
CA GLY A 64 20.98 -0.36 9.61
C GLY A 64 21.21 -1.71 8.93
N GLN A 65 20.91 -1.82 7.64
CA GLN A 65 20.97 -3.07 6.88
C GLN A 65 22.10 -3.04 5.85
N ILE A 66 22.71 -4.19 5.58
CA ILE A 66 23.69 -4.35 4.50
C ILE A 66 22.96 -4.25 3.16
N ILE A 67 23.33 -3.29 2.33
CA ILE A 67 22.74 -3.06 1.00
C ILE A 67 23.66 -3.50 -0.15
N GLY A 68 24.89 -3.90 0.18
CA GLY A 68 25.91 -4.31 -0.77
C GLY A 68 27.29 -4.25 -0.12
N PHE A 69 28.32 -4.49 -0.92
CA PHE A 69 29.71 -4.50 -0.49
C PHE A 69 30.53 -3.59 -1.39
N ALA A 70 31.51 -2.91 -0.82
CA ALA A 70 32.39 -2.03 -1.58
C ALA A 70 33.27 -2.87 -2.52
N THR A 71 33.31 -2.54 -3.81
CA THR A 71 34.14 -3.27 -4.79
C THR A 71 35.59 -2.81 -4.81
N GLU A 72 35.84 -1.66 -4.19
CA GLU A 72 37.14 -1.01 -4.03
C GLU A 72 37.13 -0.19 -2.73
N PRO A 73 38.29 0.27 -2.20
CA PRO A 73 38.31 1.14 -1.04
C PRO A 73 37.61 2.48 -1.31
N ILE A 74 36.63 2.85 -0.49
CA ILE A 74 35.86 4.09 -0.58
C ILE A 74 36.29 5.03 0.55
N GLN A 75 36.75 6.24 0.21
CA GLN A 75 37.13 7.24 1.20
C GLN A 75 35.91 7.95 1.80
N ALA A 76 36.03 8.49 3.02
CA ALA A 76 35.02 9.37 3.59
C ALA A 76 34.73 10.56 2.65
N GLY A 77 33.46 10.89 2.46
CA GLY A 77 33.02 11.94 1.54
C GLY A 77 33.00 11.55 0.06
N ALA A 78 33.36 10.32 -0.29
CA ALA A 78 33.27 9.82 -1.66
C ALA A 78 31.82 9.47 -2.05
N TRP A 79 31.52 9.58 -3.35
CA TRP A 79 30.25 9.20 -3.92
C TRP A 79 30.09 7.67 -3.94
N VAL A 80 29.07 7.15 -3.26
CA VAL A 80 28.79 5.71 -3.16
C VAL A 80 27.67 5.33 -4.14
N HIS A 81 27.97 4.50 -5.13
CA HIS A 81 27.03 4.10 -6.18
C HIS A 81 27.35 2.71 -6.76
N SER A 82 26.60 2.30 -7.76
CA SER A 82 26.79 1.02 -8.49
C SER A 82 28.17 0.82 -9.11
N HIS A 83 29.00 1.87 -9.25
CA HIS A 83 30.36 1.72 -9.78
C HIS A 83 31.35 1.22 -8.71
N ASN A 84 31.06 1.46 -7.41
CA ASN A 84 31.91 1.07 -6.29
C ASN A 84 31.19 0.20 -5.25
N VAL A 85 29.96 -0.22 -5.53
CA VAL A 85 29.16 -1.12 -4.68
C VAL A 85 28.53 -2.20 -5.54
N ALA A 86 28.72 -3.46 -5.13
CA ALA A 86 28.08 -4.62 -5.74
C ALA A 86 27.17 -5.33 -4.73
N ILE A 87 26.21 -6.09 -5.27
CA ILE A 87 25.46 -7.05 -4.48
C ILE A 87 26.39 -8.22 -4.18
N GLY A 88 26.47 -8.64 -2.92
CA GLY A 88 27.18 -9.84 -2.49
C GLY A 88 26.24 -10.77 -1.73
N GLU A 89 26.57 -12.06 -1.74
CA GLU A 89 25.91 -13.03 -0.88
C GLU A 89 26.44 -12.89 0.55
N PHE A 90 25.51 -12.91 1.51
CA PHE A 90 25.85 -13.00 2.93
C PHE A 90 24.79 -13.83 3.63
N ALA A 91 25.20 -14.54 4.68
CA ALA A 91 24.28 -15.32 5.49
C ALA A 91 23.22 -14.38 6.10
N ARG A 92 21.95 -14.64 5.77
CA ARG A 92 20.80 -14.00 6.41
C ARG A 92 20.18 -15.00 7.35
N ASP A 93 20.40 -14.81 8.64
CA ASP A 93 19.63 -15.54 9.64
C ASP A 93 18.23 -14.91 9.72
N TYR A 94 17.26 -15.52 9.03
CA TYR A 94 15.86 -15.10 9.05
C TYR A 94 15.19 -15.56 10.35
N ALA A 95 15.67 -15.04 11.47
CA ALA A 95 15.02 -15.24 12.75
C ALA A 95 13.64 -14.56 12.73
N SER A 96 12.63 -15.23 13.26
CA SER A 96 11.25 -14.73 13.28
C SER A 96 10.88 -14.21 14.66
N ALA A 97 10.22 -13.06 14.71
CA ALA A 97 9.70 -12.45 15.95
C ALA A 97 10.75 -12.25 17.06
N THR A 98 12.02 -12.02 16.71
CA THR A 98 13.11 -11.81 17.69
C THR A 98 13.16 -10.40 18.26
N GLU A 99 12.66 -9.41 17.52
CA GLU A 99 12.60 -8.00 17.94
C GLU A 99 11.14 -7.55 17.99
N ILE A 100 10.46 -7.85 19.11
CA ILE A 100 9.07 -7.41 19.33
C ILE A 100 9.11 -6.09 20.10
N PRO A 101 8.81 -4.94 19.45
CA PRO A 101 8.74 -3.67 20.16
C PRO A 101 7.57 -3.69 21.16
N PRO A 102 7.66 -2.96 22.28
CA PRO A 102 6.54 -2.82 23.20
C PRO A 102 5.34 -2.20 22.46
N PRO A 103 4.10 -2.60 22.79
CA PRO A 103 2.91 -1.98 22.22
C PRO A 103 2.93 -0.46 22.43
N PRO A 104 2.59 0.34 21.40
CA PRO A 104 2.51 1.79 21.57
C PRO A 104 1.40 2.14 22.55
N THR A 105 1.53 3.29 23.23
CA THR A 105 0.46 3.83 24.08
C THR A 105 -0.81 4.04 23.25
N PRO A 106 -1.96 3.45 23.63
CA PRO A 106 -3.20 3.62 22.87
C PRO A 106 -3.65 5.09 22.83
N ILE A 107 -4.07 5.56 21.66
CA ILE A 107 -4.73 6.86 21.50
C ILE A 107 -6.24 6.63 21.68
N THR A 108 -6.82 7.15 22.75
CA THR A 108 -8.21 6.88 23.16
C THR A 108 -9.18 8.05 22.98
N ASP A 109 -8.65 9.23 22.66
CA ASP A 109 -9.36 10.52 22.62
C ASP A 109 -9.59 11.02 21.18
N ARG A 110 -9.64 10.11 20.21
CA ARG A 110 -9.88 10.45 18.80
C ARG A 110 -11.16 9.81 18.30
N THR A 111 -11.99 10.63 17.64
CA THR A 111 -13.22 10.20 16.98
C THR A 111 -13.29 10.82 15.58
N PHE A 112 -14.18 10.30 14.73
CA PHE A 112 -14.47 10.89 13.43
C PHE A 112 -15.97 10.74 13.12
N MET A 113 -16.50 11.66 12.32
CA MET A 113 -17.87 11.56 11.82
C MET A 113 -17.93 10.50 10.70
N GLY A 114 -18.63 9.40 10.94
CA GLY A 114 -18.73 8.28 10.00
C GLY A 114 -20.12 7.65 9.95
N TYR A 115 -20.35 6.83 8.93
CA TYR A 115 -21.58 6.06 8.74
C TYR A 115 -21.49 4.76 9.53
N ARG A 116 -22.13 4.71 10.70
CA ARG A 116 -22.17 3.51 11.56
C ARG A 116 -22.96 2.39 10.87
N ARG A 117 -22.37 1.19 10.81
CA ARG A 117 -22.97 0.00 10.22
C ARG A 117 -23.48 -0.96 11.30
N ARG A 118 -24.42 -1.84 10.94
CA ARG A 118 -25.03 -2.82 11.87
C ARG A 118 -24.00 -3.82 12.41
N ASP A 119 -22.94 -4.11 11.65
CA ASP A 119 -21.85 -5.01 12.05
C ASP A 119 -20.81 -4.35 12.98
N GLY A 120 -21.07 -3.10 13.42
CA GLY A 120 -20.20 -2.35 14.32
C GLY A 120 -19.08 -1.56 13.63
N LYS A 121 -18.89 -1.73 12.32
CA LYS A 121 -17.91 -0.93 11.56
C LYS A 121 -18.44 0.46 11.24
N ALA A 122 -17.56 1.34 10.78
CA ALA A 122 -17.90 2.69 10.33
C ALA A 122 -17.31 2.98 8.95
N GLY A 123 -18.13 3.51 8.05
CA GLY A 123 -17.71 4.02 6.75
C GLY A 123 -17.34 5.49 6.80
N THR A 124 -16.37 5.91 5.99
CA THR A 124 -16.05 7.33 5.72
C THR A 124 -16.84 7.90 4.55
N ARG A 125 -17.54 7.02 3.81
CA ARG A 125 -18.44 7.34 2.70
C ARG A 125 -19.67 6.43 2.75
N ASN A 126 -20.70 6.77 1.99
CA ASN A 126 -21.96 6.05 1.88
C ASN A 126 -22.37 5.86 0.42
N TYR A 127 -21.77 4.85 -0.20
CA TYR A 127 -22.07 4.44 -1.57
C TYR A 127 -23.10 3.32 -1.63
N LEU A 128 -23.79 3.23 -2.76
CA LEU A 128 -24.48 2.02 -3.19
C LEU A 128 -23.63 1.30 -4.24
N ALA A 129 -23.45 -0.01 -4.10
CA ALA A 129 -22.66 -0.82 -5.04
C ALA A 129 -23.54 -1.69 -5.94
N ILE A 130 -23.27 -1.70 -7.24
CA ILE A 130 -23.82 -2.65 -8.19
C ILE A 130 -22.72 -3.65 -8.52
N ILE A 131 -22.81 -4.87 -7.98
CA ILE A 131 -21.75 -5.87 -8.04
C ILE A 131 -22.11 -6.91 -9.08
N SER A 132 -21.28 -7.02 -10.11
CA SER A 132 -21.36 -8.08 -11.11
C SER A 132 -20.97 -9.41 -10.48
N THR A 133 -21.76 -10.47 -10.66
CA THR A 133 -21.36 -11.84 -10.26
C THR A 133 -20.57 -12.55 -11.38
N VAL A 134 -20.59 -11.97 -12.58
CA VAL A 134 -20.00 -12.52 -13.80
C VAL A 134 -19.68 -11.44 -14.82
N ASN A 135 -18.68 -11.67 -15.68
CA ASN A 135 -18.30 -10.74 -16.75
C ASN A 135 -19.49 -10.28 -17.62
N CYS A 136 -20.39 -11.20 -17.99
CA CYS A 136 -21.54 -10.87 -18.82
C CYS A 136 -22.46 -9.81 -18.17
N SER A 137 -22.49 -9.72 -16.83
CA SER A 137 -23.28 -8.74 -16.07
C SER A 137 -22.57 -7.38 -15.89
N ALA A 138 -21.32 -7.25 -16.34
CA ALA A 138 -20.50 -6.05 -16.15
C ALA A 138 -21.07 -4.83 -16.85
N SER A 139 -21.53 -4.97 -18.10
CA SER A 139 -22.12 -3.87 -18.86
C SER A 139 -23.45 -3.42 -18.25
N VAL A 140 -24.29 -4.37 -17.83
CA VAL A 140 -25.55 -4.06 -17.13
C VAL A 140 -25.28 -3.30 -15.84
N SER A 141 -24.33 -3.78 -15.02
CA SER A 141 -23.95 -3.14 -13.76
C SER A 141 -23.45 -1.71 -13.99
N LYS A 142 -22.66 -1.49 -15.05
CA LYS A 142 -22.19 -0.17 -15.47
C LYS A 142 -23.36 0.75 -15.81
N TYR A 143 -24.29 0.31 -16.66
CA TYR A 143 -25.42 1.13 -17.09
C TYR A 143 -26.37 1.48 -15.95
N ILE A 144 -26.58 0.56 -15.00
CA ILE A 144 -27.35 0.86 -13.78
C ILE A 144 -26.67 1.99 -13.02
N ALA A 145 -25.36 1.90 -12.75
CA ALA A 145 -24.65 2.94 -12.01
C ALA A 145 -24.66 4.30 -12.74
N GLU A 146 -24.49 4.31 -14.07
CA GLU A 146 -24.51 5.54 -14.89
C GLU A 146 -25.88 6.23 -14.91
N ARG A 147 -26.98 5.49 -14.66
CA ARG A 147 -28.32 6.08 -14.55
C ARG A 147 -28.47 7.02 -13.35
N PHE A 148 -27.65 6.83 -12.31
CA PHE A 148 -27.60 7.64 -11.09
C PHE A 148 -26.47 8.67 -11.19
N ASP A 149 -26.60 9.58 -12.16
CA ASP A 149 -25.67 10.67 -12.32
C ASP A 149 -25.78 11.73 -11.20
N LYS A 150 -24.91 12.74 -11.27
CA LYS A 150 -24.91 13.84 -10.30
C LYS A 150 -26.21 14.64 -10.26
N SER A 151 -27.05 14.60 -11.29
CA SER A 151 -28.32 15.33 -11.31
C SER A 151 -29.37 14.59 -10.48
N LEU A 152 -29.51 13.28 -10.68
CA LEU A 152 -30.45 12.44 -9.95
C LEU A 152 -30.04 12.29 -8.47
N LEU A 153 -28.73 12.21 -8.19
CA LEU A 153 -28.23 12.09 -6.82
C LEU A 153 -28.43 13.34 -5.95
N LYS A 154 -28.82 14.49 -6.53
CA LYS A 154 -29.14 15.69 -5.74
C LYS A 154 -30.31 15.45 -4.78
N ASP A 155 -31.24 14.58 -5.16
CA ASP A 155 -32.40 14.23 -4.33
C ASP A 155 -32.04 13.27 -3.18
N TYR A 156 -30.80 12.75 -3.16
CA TYR A 156 -30.28 11.80 -2.19
C TYR A 156 -28.95 12.28 -1.58
N PRO A 157 -28.93 13.39 -0.83
CA PRO A 157 -27.70 14.05 -0.36
C PRO A 157 -26.86 13.20 0.61
N ASN A 158 -27.44 12.15 1.18
CA ASN A 158 -26.78 11.19 2.06
C ASN A 158 -26.08 10.05 1.31
N ILE A 159 -26.18 9.98 -0.02
CA ILE A 159 -25.54 8.98 -0.88
C ILE A 159 -24.40 9.66 -1.64
N ASP A 160 -23.17 9.23 -1.39
CA ASP A 160 -21.98 9.77 -2.08
C ASP A 160 -21.93 9.36 -3.56
N GLY A 161 -22.57 8.25 -3.91
CA GLY A 161 -22.75 7.80 -5.28
C GLY A 161 -23.23 6.37 -5.43
N VAL A 162 -23.49 5.98 -6.67
CA VAL A 162 -23.73 4.59 -7.08
C VAL A 162 -22.58 4.14 -7.96
N ILE A 163 -21.94 3.02 -7.61
CA ILE A 163 -20.75 2.52 -8.30
C ILE A 163 -20.95 1.10 -8.81
N ALA A 164 -20.40 0.81 -9.98
CA ALA A 164 -20.37 -0.54 -10.53
C ALA A 164 -19.06 -1.24 -10.18
N LEU A 165 -19.13 -2.36 -9.45
CA LEU A 165 -18.01 -3.23 -9.13
C LEU A 165 -18.03 -4.44 -10.07
N LYS A 166 -17.15 -4.41 -11.06
CA LYS A 166 -17.14 -5.33 -12.21
C LYS A 166 -15.88 -6.18 -12.21
N HIS A 167 -15.96 -7.37 -12.79
CA HIS A 167 -14.82 -8.25 -13.03
C HIS A 167 -15.03 -9.08 -14.30
N ASP A 168 -13.95 -9.66 -14.81
CA ASP A 168 -13.90 -10.52 -16.01
C ASP A 168 -14.05 -12.02 -15.70
N ASN A 169 -14.17 -12.38 -14.42
CA ASN A 169 -14.32 -13.76 -13.94
C ASN A 169 -15.81 -14.17 -13.77
N GLY A 170 -16.06 -15.38 -13.26
CA GLY A 170 -17.40 -15.87 -12.84
C GLY A 170 -17.96 -17.04 -13.67
N CYS A 171 -17.40 -17.28 -14.86
CA CYS A 171 -17.72 -18.42 -15.72
C CYS A 171 -16.55 -19.42 -15.80
N ALA A 172 -16.84 -20.63 -16.29
CA ALA A 172 -15.84 -21.65 -16.63
C ALA A 172 -14.84 -21.98 -15.50
N MET A 173 -15.29 -21.89 -14.26
CA MET A 173 -14.49 -22.25 -13.09
C MET A 173 -15.07 -23.47 -12.39
N GLN A 174 -14.25 -24.17 -11.61
CA GLN A 174 -14.71 -25.28 -10.80
C GLN A 174 -15.51 -24.75 -9.60
N PHE A 175 -16.77 -25.16 -9.48
CA PHE A 175 -17.57 -24.88 -8.29
C PHE A 175 -16.87 -25.41 -7.02
N GLY A 176 -16.81 -24.57 -5.99
CA GLY A 176 -16.11 -24.89 -4.73
C GLY A 176 -14.57 -24.95 -4.81
N GLY A 177 -13.98 -24.75 -6.00
CA GLY A 177 -12.53 -24.67 -6.20
C GLY A 177 -11.90 -23.40 -5.62
N LEU A 178 -10.57 -23.32 -5.63
CA LEU A 178 -9.81 -22.19 -5.07
C LEU A 178 -10.20 -20.84 -5.71
N GLN A 179 -10.27 -20.79 -7.04
CA GLN A 179 -10.62 -19.58 -7.79
C GLN A 179 -12.04 -19.11 -7.47
N HIS A 180 -13.00 -20.03 -7.42
CA HIS A 180 -14.38 -19.73 -7.03
C HIS A 180 -14.46 -19.18 -5.59
N LYS A 181 -13.76 -19.81 -4.64
CA LYS A 181 -13.70 -19.34 -3.24
C LYS A 181 -13.05 -17.96 -3.12
N MET A 182 -11.98 -17.71 -3.88
CA MET A 182 -11.32 -16.40 -3.93
C MET A 182 -12.26 -15.32 -4.48
N LEU A 183 -12.93 -15.60 -5.60
CA LEU A 183 -13.88 -14.66 -6.20
C LEU A 183 -15.04 -14.34 -5.26
N ASN A 184 -15.66 -15.36 -4.65
CA ASN A 184 -16.74 -15.15 -3.69
C ASN A 184 -16.27 -14.36 -2.47
N ARG A 185 -15.06 -14.62 -1.97
CA ARG A 185 -14.48 -13.84 -0.86
C ARG A 185 -14.27 -12.37 -1.23
N VAL A 186 -13.80 -12.09 -2.45
CA VAL A 186 -13.60 -10.72 -2.94
C VAL A 186 -14.94 -10.00 -3.09
N MET A 187 -15.93 -10.60 -3.74
CA MET A 187 -17.27 -10.01 -3.89
C MET A 187 -17.95 -9.81 -2.53
N GLY A 188 -17.86 -10.78 -1.62
CA GLY A 188 -18.35 -10.64 -0.26
C GLY A 188 -17.64 -9.54 0.53
N GLY A 189 -16.33 -9.37 0.32
CA GLY A 189 -15.55 -8.27 0.89
C GLY A 189 -15.99 -6.90 0.37
N MET A 190 -16.26 -6.78 -0.92
CA MET A 190 -16.81 -5.59 -1.55
C MET A 190 -18.19 -5.24 -0.98
N ALA A 191 -19.10 -6.21 -0.91
CA ALA A 191 -20.46 -6.02 -0.39
C ALA A 191 -20.47 -5.60 1.09
N LYS A 192 -19.54 -6.14 1.90
CA LYS A 192 -19.40 -5.86 3.34
C LYS A 192 -18.45 -4.71 3.67
N HIS A 193 -17.96 -3.99 2.67
CA HIS A 193 -17.05 -2.87 2.90
C HIS A 193 -17.79 -1.73 3.62
N PRO A 194 -17.26 -1.11 4.69
CA PRO A 194 -18.00 -0.11 5.47
C PRO A 194 -18.47 1.12 4.69
N ASN A 195 -17.83 1.44 3.56
CA ASN A 195 -18.28 2.53 2.68
C ASN A 195 -19.46 2.16 1.78
N ILE A 196 -19.86 0.89 1.73
CA ILE A 196 -21.02 0.42 0.99
C ILE A 196 -22.20 0.36 1.98
N GLY A 197 -23.14 1.30 1.83
CA GLY A 197 -24.35 1.34 2.64
C GLY A 197 -25.43 0.35 2.20
N GLY A 198 -25.35 -0.07 0.93
CA GLY A 198 -26.21 -1.09 0.34
C GLY A 198 -25.61 -1.55 -1.00
N TYR A 199 -26.00 -2.74 -1.44
CA TYR A 199 -25.51 -3.30 -2.69
C TYR A 199 -26.63 -4.04 -3.44
N LEU A 200 -26.47 -4.12 -4.76
CA LEU A 200 -27.26 -4.93 -5.67
C LEU A 200 -26.32 -5.94 -6.33
N LEU A 201 -26.66 -7.23 -6.28
CA LEU A 201 -25.94 -8.26 -7.01
C LEU A 201 -26.59 -8.46 -8.39
N CYS A 202 -25.84 -8.23 -9.46
CA CYS A 202 -26.30 -8.44 -10.83
C CYS A 202 -25.87 -9.83 -11.30
N ASN A 203 -26.86 -10.69 -11.54
CA ASN A 203 -26.72 -12.08 -11.90
C ASN A 203 -27.44 -12.35 -13.24
N LEU A 204 -26.89 -13.23 -14.08
CA LEU A 204 -27.50 -13.60 -15.37
C LEU A 204 -27.82 -15.11 -15.47
N GLY A 205 -27.44 -15.91 -14.47
CA GLY A 205 -27.81 -17.32 -14.32
C GLY A 205 -26.83 -18.33 -14.91
N CYS A 206 -25.83 -17.89 -15.67
CA CYS A 206 -24.82 -18.77 -16.28
C CYS A 206 -23.52 -18.88 -15.46
N GLU A 207 -23.41 -18.14 -14.37
CA GLU A 207 -22.20 -18.14 -13.53
C GLU A 207 -22.10 -19.35 -12.61
N THR A 208 -20.86 -19.78 -12.35
CA THR A 208 -20.61 -20.94 -11.50
C THR A 208 -20.93 -20.64 -10.03
N GLY A 209 -20.74 -19.40 -9.59
CA GLY A 209 -21.11 -18.94 -8.26
C GLY A 209 -22.57 -18.48 -8.22
N THR A 210 -23.49 -19.43 -8.12
CA THR A 210 -24.92 -19.14 -7.99
C THR A 210 -25.17 -18.19 -6.82
N MET A 211 -26.18 -17.32 -6.94
CA MET A 211 -26.48 -16.29 -5.94
C MET A 211 -26.60 -16.87 -4.52
N GLY A 212 -27.24 -18.03 -4.36
CA GLY A 212 -27.34 -18.72 -3.06
C GLY A 212 -25.97 -19.07 -2.46
N SER A 213 -25.05 -19.64 -3.24
CA SER A 213 -23.70 -19.98 -2.77
C SER A 213 -22.92 -18.75 -2.31
N LEU A 214 -23.08 -17.62 -3.00
CA LEU A 214 -22.45 -16.36 -2.63
C LEU A 214 -23.07 -15.77 -1.36
N LEU A 215 -24.40 -15.71 -1.28
CA LEU A 215 -25.12 -15.15 -0.13
C LEU A 215 -24.79 -15.93 1.15
N ASP A 216 -24.93 -17.26 1.11
CA ASP A 216 -24.70 -18.14 2.26
C ASP A 216 -23.23 -18.16 2.67
N GLY A 217 -22.34 -18.36 1.69
CA GLY A 217 -20.91 -18.49 1.92
C GLY A 217 -20.27 -17.20 2.45
N GLN A 218 -20.85 -16.04 2.14
CA GLN A 218 -20.34 -14.73 2.57
C GLN A 218 -21.18 -14.07 3.66
N LYS A 219 -22.27 -14.71 4.11
CA LYS A 219 -23.21 -14.19 5.11
C LYS A 219 -23.75 -12.82 4.74
N LEU A 220 -24.17 -12.68 3.48
CA LEU A 220 -24.74 -11.46 2.94
C LEU A 220 -26.21 -11.34 3.32
N VAL A 221 -26.61 -10.18 3.83
CA VAL A 221 -28.00 -9.91 4.21
C VAL A 221 -28.73 -9.38 2.98
N GLN A 222 -29.74 -10.13 2.53
CA GLN A 222 -30.71 -9.66 1.56
C GLN A 222 -31.73 -8.77 2.27
N ILE A 223 -32.01 -7.60 1.70
CA ILE A 223 -33.10 -6.74 2.14
C ILE A 223 -34.33 -7.23 1.37
N ASP A 224 -35.41 -7.58 2.09
CA ASP A 224 -36.59 -8.21 1.49
C ASP A 224 -37.11 -7.44 0.27
N GLY A 225 -37.21 -8.16 -0.86
CA GLY A 225 -37.71 -7.68 -2.14
C GLY A 225 -38.23 -8.85 -2.97
N ALA A 226 -39.55 -9.06 -2.85
CA ALA A 226 -40.41 -10.06 -3.52
C ALA A 226 -39.94 -11.53 -3.45
N THR A 227 -40.58 -12.28 -2.55
CA THR A 227 -40.95 -13.67 -2.83
C THR A 227 -41.69 -13.71 -4.18
N GLY A 228 -40.98 -14.15 -5.22
CA GLY A 228 -41.60 -14.74 -6.40
C GLY A 228 -41.78 -16.23 -6.16
#